data_AF-A0A328YUN0-F1
#
_entry.id   AF-A0A328YUN0-F1
#
_cell.length_a   1.000
_cell.length_b   1.000
_cell.length_c   1.000
_cell.angle_alpha   90.00
_cell.angle_beta   90.00
_cell.angle_gamma   90.00
#
_symmetry.space_group_name_H-M   'P 1'
#
loop_
_entity.id
_entity.type
_entity.pdbx_description
1 polymer ?
#
loop_
_entity_poly.entity_id
_entity_poly.type
_entity_poly.pdbx_seq_one_letter_code
_entity_poly.pdbx_strand_id
1 'polypeptide(L)'
;MKSFKNNIQSNFNEWKEQGKCSQAIALNKKIGSEYFCESNPHFFTGDLNADLVLVHLNPKRNKNNTTKKFDVEKPKFNSFEEYFDYFRYFGRHNYGKNSERNHKSPFDKKQIRFLKPLNILPFTGTDTYKDLEIVIDNKLQIELIPFGSENFNFNEVGVKNIEPFLDTILSLIAAKERKYVIFCGRVFDNILNEYISKKRVHEFKLQKTDGTFTKGDYHFIEVELKYNDKIIKAIIAPQYAMQGMPIEQYGIKLNELLNGKKINKN
;
A
#
# COMPACT_ATOMS: atom_id res chain seq x y z
N MET A 1 -7.42 14.00 7.32
CA MET A 1 -6.15 14.47 6.68
C MET A 1 -5.22 15.21 7.63
N LYS A 2 -5.67 16.23 8.39
CA LYS A 2 -4.82 16.94 9.38
C LYS A 2 -4.23 16.01 10.45
N SER A 3 -5.03 15.12 11.06
CA SER A 3 -4.51 14.18 12.06
C SER A 3 -3.46 13.22 11.48
N PHE A 4 -3.66 12.73 10.25
CA PHE A 4 -2.68 11.91 9.54
C PHE A 4 -1.34 12.64 9.38
N LYS A 5 -1.35 13.87 8.86
CA LYS A 5 -0.13 14.68 8.69
C LYS A 5 0.55 14.96 10.04
N ASN A 6 -0.22 15.25 11.08
CA ASN A 6 0.32 15.47 12.43
C ASN A 6 1.00 14.20 12.98
N ASN A 7 0.42 13.02 12.77
CA ASN A 7 1.02 11.75 13.18
C ASN A 7 2.36 11.50 12.46
N ILE A 8 2.43 11.77 11.16
CA ILE A 8 3.67 11.69 10.39
C ILE A 8 4.70 12.69 10.95
N GLN A 9 4.31 13.93 11.18
CA GLN A 9 5.22 14.96 11.69
C GLN A 9 5.78 14.60 13.07
N SER A 10 4.96 14.08 13.97
CA SER A 10 5.41 13.60 15.29
C SER A 10 6.45 12.49 15.16
N ASN A 11 6.17 11.47 14.34
CA ASN A 11 7.11 10.37 14.11
C ASN A 11 8.40 10.83 13.40
N PHE A 12 8.29 11.78 12.46
CA PHE A 12 9.45 12.37 11.81
C PHE A 12 10.32 13.13 12.80
N ASN A 13 9.73 13.97 13.66
CA ASN A 13 10.48 14.75 14.64
C ASN A 13 11.20 13.83 15.63
N GLU A 14 10.52 12.80 16.15
CA GLU A 14 11.16 11.79 17.02
C GLU A 14 12.32 11.10 16.32
N TRP A 15 12.11 10.64 15.07
CA TRP A 15 13.19 10.03 14.29
C TRP A 15 14.34 11.00 14.03
N LYS A 16 14.04 12.27 13.74
CA LYS A 16 15.03 13.32 13.47
C LYS A 16 15.91 13.60 14.69
N GLU A 17 15.31 13.66 15.88
CA GLU A 17 15.97 13.98 17.14
C GLU A 17 16.70 12.76 17.74
N GLN A 18 16.06 11.60 17.73
CA GLN A 18 16.51 10.42 18.48
C GLN A 18 17.07 9.30 17.60
N GLY A 19 16.93 9.42 16.27
CA GLY A 19 17.24 8.36 15.32
C GLY A 19 16.22 7.22 15.31
N LYS A 20 15.14 7.31 16.10
CA LYS A 20 14.14 6.25 16.28
C LYS A 20 12.73 6.82 16.52
N CYS A 21 11.70 6.02 16.25
CA CYS A 21 10.30 6.33 16.54
C CYS A 21 9.83 5.54 17.77
N SER A 22 9.31 6.23 18.78
CA SER A 22 8.80 5.62 20.01
C SER A 22 7.64 4.66 19.74
N GLN A 23 6.80 4.98 18.74
CA GLN A 23 5.68 4.13 18.34
C GLN A 23 6.14 2.76 17.82
N ALA A 24 7.26 2.70 17.08
CA ALA A 24 7.84 1.44 16.61
C ALA A 24 8.43 0.61 17.77
N ILE A 25 9.14 1.27 18.68
CA ILE A 25 9.69 0.64 19.90
C ILE A 25 8.58 0.04 20.75
N ALA A 26 7.51 0.80 20.98
CA ALA A 26 6.35 0.34 21.74
C ALA A 26 5.66 -0.85 21.07
N LEU A 27 5.56 -0.84 19.74
CA LEU A 27 4.98 -1.94 18.97
C LEU A 27 5.83 -3.22 19.08
N ASN A 28 7.15 -3.12 18.92
CA ASN A 28 8.08 -4.23 19.15
C ASN A 28 7.96 -4.80 20.57
N LYS A 29 7.86 -3.93 21.58
CA LYS A 29 7.66 -4.35 22.98
C LYS A 29 6.35 -5.12 23.17
N LYS A 30 5.26 -4.71 22.52
CA LYS A 30 3.96 -5.42 22.60
C LYS A 30 3.97 -6.77 21.88
N ILE A 31 4.74 -6.89 20.80
CA ILE A 31 4.92 -8.15 20.05
C ILE A 31 5.86 -9.10 20.82
N GLY A 32 6.81 -8.53 21.59
CA GLY A 32 7.82 -9.30 22.32
C GLY A 32 9.07 -9.60 21.47
N SER A 33 9.25 -8.94 20.32
CA SER A 33 10.40 -9.13 19.44
C SER A 33 10.77 -7.83 18.70
N GLU A 34 12.02 -7.70 18.24
CA GLU A 34 12.48 -6.62 17.35
C GLU A 34 11.93 -6.84 15.92
N TYR A 35 10.61 -6.77 15.78
CA TYR A 35 9.90 -7.14 14.55
C TYR A 35 9.94 -6.06 13.47
N PHE A 36 9.69 -4.81 13.86
CA PHE A 36 9.69 -3.64 13.00
C PHE A 36 10.96 -2.80 13.17
N CYS A 37 11.39 -2.20 12.07
CA CYS A 37 12.46 -1.20 12.08
C CYS A 37 12.01 0.03 12.86
N GLU A 38 12.84 0.46 13.81
CA GLU A 38 12.55 1.60 14.68
C GLU A 38 12.82 2.96 14.01
N SER A 39 13.30 2.99 12.76
CA SER A 39 13.75 4.20 12.08
C SER A 39 13.17 4.35 10.68
N ASN A 40 13.28 5.54 10.10
CA ASN A 40 12.88 5.87 8.73
C ASN A 40 11.46 5.37 8.41
N PRO A 41 10.44 5.88 9.13
CA PRO A 41 9.06 5.47 8.91
C PRO A 41 8.62 5.89 7.50
N HIS A 42 7.79 5.07 6.87
CA HIS A 42 7.28 5.29 5.53
C HIS A 42 5.76 5.06 5.54
N PHE A 43 5.03 6.17 5.69
CA PHE A 43 3.58 6.16 5.86
C PHE A 43 2.81 6.05 4.54
N PHE A 44 3.30 6.71 3.49
CA PHE A 44 2.61 6.79 2.22
C PHE A 44 3.56 7.11 1.07
N THR A 45 3.09 6.91 -0.17
CA THR A 45 3.62 7.58 -1.36
C THR A 45 2.50 8.19 -2.19
N GLY A 46 2.84 9.25 -2.93
CA GLY A 46 1.94 9.90 -3.88
C GLY A 46 1.02 10.96 -3.27
N ASP A 47 -0.10 11.25 -3.92
CA ASP A 47 -0.96 12.38 -3.55
C ASP A 47 -2.02 12.00 -2.51
N LEU A 48 -2.00 12.64 -1.32
CA LEU A 48 -3.03 12.46 -0.29
C LEU A 48 -4.46 12.75 -0.79
N ASN A 49 -4.63 13.54 -1.85
CA ASN A 49 -5.92 13.87 -2.45
C ASN A 49 -6.33 12.96 -3.61
N ALA A 50 -5.53 11.95 -3.98
CA ALA A 50 -5.80 11.09 -5.14
C ALA A 50 -7.15 10.36 -5.04
N ASP A 51 -7.80 10.17 -6.18
CA ASP A 51 -9.07 9.44 -6.26
C ASP A 51 -8.88 7.90 -6.11
N LEU A 52 -7.69 7.39 -6.44
CA LEU A 52 -7.28 6.00 -6.26
C LEU A 52 -6.40 5.88 -5.00
N VAL A 53 -6.81 5.00 -4.09
CA VAL A 53 -6.07 4.67 -2.87
C VAL A 53 -5.75 3.18 -2.85
N LEU A 54 -4.48 2.82 -2.66
CA LEU A 54 -4.02 1.48 -2.31
C LEU A 54 -3.59 1.46 -0.85
N VAL A 55 -4.04 0.46 -0.09
CA VAL A 55 -3.60 0.24 1.30
C VAL A 55 -2.80 -1.05 1.35
N HIS A 56 -1.51 -0.93 1.67
CA HIS A 56 -0.55 -2.02 1.77
C HIS A 56 -0.29 -2.37 3.24
N LEU A 57 0.48 -3.43 3.51
CA LEU A 57 0.71 -3.91 4.88
C LEU A 57 1.78 -3.08 5.60
N ASN A 58 3.00 -3.08 5.09
CA ASN A 58 4.08 -2.25 5.59
C ASN A 58 5.24 -2.20 4.58
N PRO A 59 6.17 -1.25 4.73
CA PRO A 59 7.37 -1.20 3.91
C PRO A 59 8.23 -2.47 4.08
N LYS A 60 8.72 -3.04 2.98
CA LYS A 60 9.72 -4.10 3.08
C LYS A 60 11.07 -3.51 3.50
N ARG A 61 11.66 -4.04 4.58
CA ARG A 61 13.00 -3.67 5.05
C ARG A 61 13.76 -4.96 5.41
N ASN A 62 14.95 -5.14 4.85
CA ASN A 62 15.77 -6.31 5.17
C ASN A 62 16.54 -6.08 6.48
N LYS A 63 16.75 -7.14 7.26
CA LYS A 63 17.70 -7.12 8.38
C LYS A 63 19.10 -7.40 7.87
N ASN A 64 20.09 -6.88 8.57
CA ASN A 64 21.47 -7.27 8.34
C ASN A 64 21.63 -8.77 8.69
N ASN A 65 22.17 -9.55 7.76
CA ASN A 65 22.25 -11.01 7.90
C ASN A 65 23.11 -11.46 9.09
N THR A 66 24.11 -10.67 9.46
CA THR A 66 25.07 -10.97 10.54
C THR A 66 24.54 -10.53 11.89
N THR A 67 24.06 -9.29 12.00
CA THR A 67 23.61 -8.73 13.28
C THR A 67 22.16 -9.04 13.61
N LYS A 68 21.38 -9.55 12.63
CA LYS A 68 19.93 -9.78 12.72
C LYS A 68 19.13 -8.53 13.14
N LYS A 69 19.73 -7.35 12.99
CA LYS A 69 19.12 -6.06 13.31
C LYS A 69 18.82 -5.30 12.03
N PHE A 70 17.81 -4.45 12.09
CA PHE A 70 17.62 -3.42 11.07
C PHE A 70 18.72 -2.38 11.19
N ASP A 71 19.20 -1.88 10.06
CA ASP A 71 20.05 -0.70 10.07
C ASP A 71 19.21 0.49 10.52
N VAL A 72 19.54 1.04 11.69
CA VAL A 72 18.95 2.28 12.19
C VAL A 72 19.53 3.41 11.35
N GLU A 73 18.81 3.81 10.30
CA GLU A 73 19.26 4.84 9.39
C GLU A 73 19.21 6.21 10.09
N LYS A 74 20.30 6.96 9.97
CA LYS A 74 20.31 8.37 10.35
C LYS A 74 19.30 9.14 9.47
N PRO A 75 18.60 10.12 10.04
CA PRO A 75 17.72 11.02 9.29
C PRO A 75 18.45 11.69 8.14
N LYS A 76 17.95 11.51 6.92
CA LYS A 76 18.53 12.11 5.69
C LYS A 76 17.91 13.47 5.33
N PHE A 77 16.75 13.78 5.89
CA PHE A 77 16.00 15.01 5.61
C PHE A 77 16.30 16.07 6.67
N ASN A 78 16.35 17.33 6.26
CA ASN A 78 16.62 18.46 7.14
C ASN A 78 15.36 18.99 7.83
N SER A 79 14.20 18.87 7.17
CA SER A 79 12.91 19.29 7.71
C SER A 79 11.80 18.27 7.44
N PHE A 80 10.67 18.47 8.11
CA PHE A 80 9.48 17.65 7.89
C PHE A 80 8.90 17.87 6.49
N GLU A 81 8.94 19.09 5.98
CA GLU A 81 8.48 19.44 4.64
C GLU A 81 9.29 18.70 3.57
N GLU A 82 10.61 18.63 3.73
CA GLU A 82 11.49 17.87 2.83
C GLU A 82 11.16 16.37 2.84
N TYR A 83 11.01 15.78 4.04
CA TYR A 83 10.57 14.39 4.20
C TYR A 83 9.21 14.15 3.55
N PHE A 84 8.25 15.03 3.81
CA PHE A 84 6.87 14.86 3.36
C PHE A 84 6.76 15.00 1.84
N ASP A 85 7.43 15.99 1.25
CA ASP A 85 7.44 16.19 -0.20
C ASP A 85 8.19 15.07 -0.92
N TYR A 86 9.27 14.53 -0.32
CA TYR A 86 9.96 13.36 -0.88
C TYR A 86 9.01 12.17 -1.08
N PHE A 87 8.21 11.83 -0.06
CA PHE A 87 7.25 10.72 -0.16
C PHE A 87 6.04 11.06 -1.05
N ARG A 88 5.61 12.32 -1.05
CA ARG A 88 4.55 12.80 -1.96
C ARG A 88 4.95 12.67 -3.44
N TYR A 89 6.22 12.91 -3.76
CA TYR A 89 6.78 12.86 -5.12
C TYR A 89 7.80 11.72 -5.28
N PHE A 90 7.58 10.61 -4.58
CA PHE A 90 8.54 9.50 -4.52
C PHE A 90 8.87 8.97 -5.93
N GLY A 91 7.88 8.85 -6.80
CA GLY A 91 8.04 8.42 -8.19
C GLY A 91 8.92 9.38 -8.97
N ARG A 92 8.71 10.68 -8.86
CA ARG A 92 9.56 11.71 -9.49
C ARG A 92 11.00 11.62 -9.00
N HIS A 93 11.23 11.45 -7.71
CA HIS A 93 12.58 11.36 -7.15
C HIS A 93 13.33 10.09 -7.58
N ASN A 94 12.64 8.96 -7.72
CA ASN A 94 13.26 7.66 -8.00
C ASN A 94 13.23 7.25 -9.49
N TYR A 95 12.29 7.77 -10.27
CA TYR A 95 12.06 7.36 -11.68
C TYR A 95 11.93 8.55 -12.65
N GLY A 96 11.82 9.78 -12.14
CA GLY A 96 11.69 10.98 -12.96
C GLY A 96 12.92 11.23 -13.85
N LYS A 97 12.80 12.19 -14.78
CA LYS A 97 13.86 12.51 -15.74
C LYS A 97 15.18 12.94 -15.08
N ASN A 98 15.10 13.50 -13.87
CA ASN A 98 16.26 13.97 -13.11
C ASN A 98 16.81 12.91 -12.14
N SER A 99 16.23 11.70 -12.12
CA SER A 99 16.77 10.57 -11.37
C SER A 99 17.79 9.82 -12.20
N GLU A 100 18.61 8.97 -11.56
CA GLU A 100 19.59 8.13 -12.27
C GLU A 100 18.94 7.12 -13.22
N ARG A 101 17.64 6.81 -13.03
CA ARG A 101 16.90 5.83 -13.85
C ARG A 101 17.69 4.53 -14.06
N ASN A 102 18.28 3.99 -12.99
CA ASN A 102 19.07 2.75 -13.03
C ASN A 102 18.32 1.55 -12.43
N HIS A 103 17.44 1.80 -11.46
CA HIS A 103 16.69 0.78 -10.76
C HIS A 103 15.22 0.76 -11.20
N LYS A 104 14.67 -0.45 -11.39
CA LYS A 104 13.24 -0.66 -11.65
C LYS A 104 12.69 -1.68 -10.66
N SER A 105 12.05 -1.19 -9.61
CA SER A 105 11.45 -2.03 -8.56
C SER A 105 10.50 -3.09 -9.16
N PRO A 106 10.72 -4.39 -8.90
CA PRO A 106 9.78 -5.44 -9.31
C PRO A 106 8.39 -5.24 -8.68
N PHE A 107 8.34 -4.66 -7.48
CA PHE A 107 7.11 -4.32 -6.80
C PHE A 107 6.35 -3.23 -7.56
N ASP A 108 7.01 -2.16 -7.98
CA ASP A 108 6.34 -1.06 -8.69
C ASP A 108 5.90 -1.47 -10.09
N LYS A 109 6.69 -2.31 -10.78
CA LYS A 109 6.26 -2.98 -12.02
C LYS A 109 5.03 -3.85 -11.84
N LYS A 110 4.89 -4.51 -10.69
CA LYS A 110 3.68 -5.27 -10.35
C LYS A 110 2.48 -4.33 -10.22
N GLN A 111 2.65 -3.15 -9.60
CA GLN A 111 1.58 -2.15 -9.53
C GLN A 111 1.13 -1.68 -10.91
N ILE A 112 2.07 -1.39 -11.83
CA ILE A 112 1.73 -1.01 -13.21
C ILE A 112 0.87 -2.09 -13.85
N ARG A 113 1.30 -3.36 -13.82
CA ARG A 113 0.55 -4.47 -14.42
C ARG A 113 -0.83 -4.66 -13.79
N PHE A 114 -0.96 -4.44 -12.49
CA PHE A 114 -2.25 -4.54 -11.80
C PHE A 114 -3.21 -3.41 -12.17
N LEU A 115 -2.73 -2.17 -12.28
CA LEU A 115 -3.57 -0.99 -12.47
C LEU A 115 -3.78 -0.60 -13.93
N LYS A 116 -2.87 -0.98 -14.84
CA LYS A 116 -2.98 -0.65 -16.27
C LYS A 116 -4.32 -1.09 -16.89
N PRO A 117 -4.88 -2.28 -16.58
CA PRO A 117 -6.18 -2.68 -17.12
C PRO A 117 -7.36 -1.81 -16.72
N LEU A 118 -7.26 -1.06 -15.60
CA LEU A 118 -8.34 -0.18 -15.14
C LEU A 118 -8.45 1.09 -15.99
N ASN A 119 -7.40 1.44 -16.76
CA ASN A 119 -7.34 2.65 -17.57
C ASN A 119 -7.65 3.95 -16.79
N ILE A 120 -7.29 4.00 -15.51
CA ILE A 120 -7.51 5.15 -14.61
C ILE A 120 -6.27 6.02 -14.42
N LEU A 121 -5.09 5.52 -14.81
CA LEU A 121 -3.84 6.25 -14.80
C LEU A 121 -3.33 6.39 -16.24
N PRO A 122 -2.70 7.53 -16.60
CA PRO A 122 -2.29 7.84 -17.97
C PRO A 122 -0.99 7.13 -18.36
N PHE A 123 -0.95 5.79 -18.25
CA PHE A 123 0.22 5.02 -18.65
C PHE A 123 0.55 5.22 -20.13
N THR A 124 1.83 5.43 -20.40
CA THR A 124 2.36 5.66 -21.75
C THR A 124 2.53 4.35 -22.53
N GLY A 125 2.89 3.26 -21.84
CA GLY A 125 3.22 1.98 -22.46
C GLY A 125 4.54 1.95 -23.22
N THR A 126 5.23 3.09 -23.36
CA THR A 126 6.44 3.25 -24.17
C THR A 126 7.67 3.64 -23.34
N ASP A 127 7.50 4.40 -22.25
CA ASP A 127 8.58 4.69 -21.28
C ASP A 127 8.25 4.04 -19.93
N THR A 128 8.95 2.95 -19.61
CA THR A 128 8.79 2.25 -18.32
C THR A 128 9.10 3.14 -17.12
N TYR A 129 10.08 4.04 -17.19
CA TYR A 129 10.39 4.94 -16.07
C TYR A 129 9.30 5.97 -15.88
N LYS A 130 8.72 6.46 -16.98
CA LYS A 130 7.57 7.35 -16.89
C LYS A 130 6.35 6.63 -16.30
N ASP A 131 6.10 5.39 -16.69
CA ASP A 131 5.00 4.59 -16.13
C ASP A 131 5.23 4.26 -14.64
N LEU A 132 6.49 4.09 -14.22
CA LEU A 132 6.86 3.94 -12.81
C LEU A 132 6.65 5.25 -12.02
N GLU A 133 7.03 6.40 -12.57
CA GLU A 133 6.72 7.71 -11.98
C GLU A 133 5.20 7.88 -11.80
N ILE A 134 4.43 7.61 -12.86
CA ILE A 134 2.96 7.72 -12.87
C ILE A 134 2.32 6.79 -11.85
N VAL A 135 2.72 5.50 -11.81
CA VAL A 135 2.07 4.55 -10.90
C VAL A 135 2.29 4.93 -9.44
N ILE A 136 3.39 5.61 -9.11
CA ILE A 136 3.67 6.01 -7.73
C ILE A 136 2.98 7.33 -7.38
N ASP A 137 3.19 8.38 -8.18
CA ASP A 137 2.80 9.74 -7.78
C ASP A 137 1.33 10.07 -8.08
N ASN A 138 0.69 9.42 -9.07
CA ASN A 138 -0.70 9.72 -9.47
C ASN A 138 -1.75 8.91 -8.72
N LYS A 139 -1.37 8.28 -7.61
CA LYS A 139 -2.28 7.58 -6.69
C LYS A 139 -1.85 7.87 -5.26
N LEU A 140 -2.66 7.46 -4.30
CA LEU A 140 -2.25 7.37 -2.91
C LEU A 140 -1.93 5.91 -2.59
N GLN A 141 -0.71 5.61 -2.16
CA GLN A 141 -0.40 4.34 -1.50
C GLN A 141 -0.17 4.61 -0.02
N ILE A 142 -0.83 3.87 0.87
CA ILE A 142 -0.73 3.98 2.32
C ILE A 142 -0.22 2.65 2.87
N GLU A 143 0.68 2.70 3.84
CA GLU A 143 1.15 1.52 4.56
C GLU A 143 0.34 1.35 5.86
N LEU A 144 -0.23 0.16 6.10
CA LEU A 144 -0.98 -0.15 7.32
C LEU A 144 -0.15 0.11 8.56
N ILE A 145 1.10 -0.35 8.57
CA ILE A 145 2.08 0.00 9.59
C ILE A 145 3.25 0.69 8.88
N PRO A 146 3.63 1.93 9.26
CA PRO A 146 4.64 2.71 8.54
C PRO A 146 6.08 2.22 8.80
N PHE A 147 6.25 1.25 9.69
CA PHE A 147 7.55 0.72 10.10
C PHE A 147 7.89 -0.54 9.29
N GLY A 148 9.09 -0.56 8.73
CA GLY A 148 9.47 -1.62 7.81
C GLY A 148 9.76 -2.95 8.51
N SER A 149 9.51 -4.07 7.85
CA SER A 149 9.92 -5.42 8.30
C SER A 149 10.29 -6.31 7.12
N GLU A 150 10.93 -7.46 7.39
CA GLU A 150 11.37 -8.36 6.31
C GLU A 150 10.18 -9.04 5.63
N ASN A 151 9.25 -9.54 6.44
CA ASN A 151 8.02 -10.22 6.03
C ASN A 151 6.93 -9.93 7.06
N PHE A 152 5.82 -9.31 6.64
CA PHE A 152 4.68 -9.08 7.50
C PHE A 152 3.91 -10.37 7.82
N ASN A 153 3.63 -10.59 9.10
CA ASN A 153 2.88 -11.73 9.62
C ASN A 153 1.82 -11.22 10.61
N PHE A 154 0.58 -11.22 10.16
CA PHE A 154 -0.55 -10.77 10.96
C PHE A 154 -0.72 -11.55 12.27
N ASN A 155 -0.44 -12.86 12.27
CA ASN A 155 -0.61 -13.70 13.46
C ASN A 155 0.40 -13.34 14.57
N GLU A 156 1.59 -12.88 14.19
CA GLU A 156 2.62 -12.42 15.13
C GLU A 156 2.33 -11.02 15.64
N VAL A 157 1.86 -10.12 14.76
CA VAL A 157 1.56 -8.73 15.13
C VAL A 157 0.29 -8.62 15.98
N GLY A 158 -0.78 -9.31 15.60
CA GLY A 158 -2.07 -9.30 16.29
C GLY A 158 -2.94 -8.05 16.03
N VAL A 159 -4.27 -8.24 16.01
CA VAL A 159 -5.25 -7.19 15.66
C VAL A 159 -5.20 -5.97 16.58
N LYS A 160 -5.07 -6.17 17.90
CA LYS A 160 -5.03 -5.09 18.91
C LYS A 160 -3.87 -4.10 18.68
N ASN A 161 -2.79 -4.57 18.07
CA ASN A 161 -1.63 -3.74 17.76
C ASN A 161 -1.79 -2.98 16.44
N ILE A 162 -2.72 -3.41 15.57
CA ILE A 162 -3.01 -2.82 14.26
C ILE A 162 -4.11 -1.76 14.35
N GLU A 163 -5.10 -1.93 15.23
CA GLU A 163 -6.27 -1.05 15.39
C GLU A 163 -5.95 0.46 15.35
N PRO A 164 -4.94 0.99 16.08
CA PRO A 164 -4.65 2.43 16.06
C PRO A 164 -4.20 2.94 14.68
N PHE A 165 -3.50 2.11 13.93
CA PHE A 165 -3.07 2.45 12.58
C PHE A 165 -4.22 2.33 11.58
N LEU A 166 -5.06 1.30 11.74
CA LEU A 166 -6.24 1.12 10.90
C LEU A 166 -7.20 2.30 11.03
N ASP A 167 -7.49 2.75 12.26
CA ASP A 167 -8.32 3.92 12.51
C ASP A 167 -7.79 5.18 11.79
N THR A 168 -6.48 5.40 11.89
CA THR A 168 -5.78 6.51 11.22
C THR A 168 -5.96 6.45 9.69
N ILE A 169 -5.91 5.25 9.11
CA ILE A 169 -6.08 5.04 7.67
C ILE A 169 -7.52 5.23 7.23
N LEU A 170 -8.49 4.67 7.95
CA LEU A 170 -9.90 4.86 7.65
C LEU A 170 -10.29 6.33 7.76
N SER A 171 -9.75 7.06 8.75
CA SER A 171 -9.91 8.50 8.89
C SER A 171 -9.33 9.28 7.70
N LEU A 172 -8.16 8.89 7.18
CA LEU A 172 -7.56 9.49 5.98
C LEU A 172 -8.40 9.22 4.72
N ILE A 173 -8.86 7.99 4.55
CA ILE A 173 -9.70 7.60 3.41
C ILE A 173 -11.02 8.37 3.47
N ALA A 174 -11.70 8.40 4.63
CA ALA A 174 -12.97 9.07 4.84
C ALA A 174 -12.88 10.61 4.81
N ALA A 175 -11.68 11.20 4.85
CA ALA A 175 -11.49 12.65 4.80
C ALA A 175 -11.93 13.29 3.47
N LYS A 176 -12.04 12.50 2.39
CA LYS A 176 -12.54 12.91 1.07
C LYS A 176 -13.20 11.70 0.41
N GLU A 177 -14.23 11.93 -0.40
CA GLU A 177 -14.75 10.88 -1.27
C GLU A 177 -13.68 10.38 -2.25
N ARG A 178 -13.44 9.07 -2.28
CA ARG A 178 -12.49 8.39 -3.16
C ARG A 178 -13.26 7.61 -4.21
N LYS A 179 -12.77 7.58 -5.46
CA LYS A 179 -13.38 6.74 -6.51
C LYS A 179 -13.04 5.27 -6.32
N TYR A 180 -11.81 4.98 -5.91
CA TYR A 180 -11.32 3.62 -5.77
C TYR A 180 -10.49 3.50 -4.48
N VAL A 181 -10.87 2.58 -3.60
CA VAL A 181 -10.12 2.20 -2.41
C VAL A 181 -9.86 0.71 -2.47
N ILE A 182 -8.59 0.31 -2.50
CA ILE A 182 -8.19 -1.09 -2.64
C ILE A 182 -7.27 -1.47 -1.48
N PHE A 183 -7.71 -2.42 -0.67
CA PHE A 183 -6.93 -3.02 0.40
C PHE A 183 -6.17 -4.24 -0.12
N CYS A 184 -4.85 -4.12 -0.19
CA CYS A 184 -3.95 -5.04 -0.88
C CYS A 184 -3.44 -6.16 0.05
N GLY A 185 -4.27 -7.16 0.32
CA GLY A 185 -3.85 -8.37 1.02
C GLY A 185 -4.97 -9.04 1.82
N ARG A 186 -4.82 -10.35 2.05
CA ARG A 186 -5.84 -11.16 2.74
C ARG A 186 -6.12 -10.72 4.18
N VAL A 187 -5.12 -10.16 4.85
CA VAL A 187 -5.23 -9.68 6.24
C VAL A 187 -6.36 -8.66 6.40
N PHE A 188 -6.64 -7.87 5.36
CA PHE A 188 -7.68 -6.85 5.39
C PHE A 188 -9.09 -7.41 5.56
N ASP A 189 -9.36 -8.66 5.13
CA ASP A 189 -10.67 -9.28 5.34
C ASP A 189 -10.96 -9.48 6.84
N ASN A 190 -9.94 -9.80 7.61
CA ASN A 190 -10.06 -10.02 9.05
C ASN A 190 -10.09 -8.70 9.82
N ILE A 191 -9.15 -7.79 9.55
CA ILE A 191 -9.02 -6.56 10.37
C ILE A 191 -10.13 -5.53 10.10
N LEU A 192 -10.77 -5.58 8.93
CA LEU A 192 -11.87 -4.67 8.61
C LEU A 192 -13.22 -5.17 9.11
N ASN A 193 -13.32 -6.40 9.63
CA ASN A 193 -14.58 -7.09 9.87
C ASN A 193 -15.58 -6.28 10.71
N GLU A 194 -15.11 -5.57 11.73
CA GLU A 194 -15.96 -4.74 12.60
C GLU A 194 -16.54 -3.50 11.91
N TYR A 195 -15.90 -3.03 10.84
CA TYR A 195 -16.35 -1.88 10.06
C TYR A 195 -17.25 -2.28 8.90
N ILE A 196 -17.27 -3.56 8.49
CA ILE A 196 -18.01 -4.05 7.32
C ILE A 196 -19.51 -4.05 7.61
N SER A 197 -20.25 -3.24 6.85
CA SER A 197 -21.72 -3.20 6.85
C SER A 197 -22.36 -3.97 5.70
N LYS A 198 -21.64 -4.13 4.59
CA LYS A 198 -21.99 -5.02 3.47
C LYS A 198 -20.72 -5.68 2.95
N LYS A 199 -20.84 -6.94 2.54
CA LYS A 199 -19.76 -7.75 1.98
C LYS A 199 -20.28 -8.59 0.82
N ARG A 200 -19.54 -8.61 -0.29
CA ARG A 200 -19.81 -9.47 -1.43
C ARG A 200 -18.50 -10.05 -1.96
N VAL A 201 -18.47 -11.37 -2.14
CA VAL A 201 -17.29 -12.07 -2.68
C VAL A 201 -17.51 -12.34 -4.16
N HIS A 202 -16.47 -12.08 -4.96
CA HIS A 202 -16.46 -12.29 -6.40
C HIS A 202 -15.35 -13.26 -6.76
N GLU A 203 -15.70 -14.52 -6.98
CA GLU A 203 -14.76 -15.59 -7.30
C GLU A 203 -14.57 -15.75 -8.81
N PHE A 204 -13.35 -16.07 -9.21
CA PHE A 204 -12.99 -16.27 -10.61
C PHE A 204 -11.67 -17.04 -10.76
N LYS A 205 -11.44 -17.58 -11.95
CA LYS A 205 -10.14 -18.11 -12.37
C LYS A 205 -9.38 -17.08 -13.19
N LEU A 206 -8.05 -17.13 -13.10
CA LEU A 206 -7.17 -16.31 -13.92
C LEU A 206 -6.65 -17.12 -15.11
N GLN A 207 -6.54 -16.48 -16.26
CA GLN A 207 -5.85 -17.04 -17.41
C GLN A 207 -4.33 -16.89 -17.20
N LYS A 208 -3.57 -17.91 -17.58
CA LYS A 208 -2.10 -17.88 -17.59
C LYS A 208 -1.59 -17.45 -18.97
N THR A 209 -0.28 -17.24 -19.07
CA THR A 209 0.39 -16.90 -20.34
C THR A 209 0.30 -18.00 -21.39
N ASP A 210 0.15 -19.26 -20.99
CA ASP A 210 -0.06 -20.42 -21.88
C ASP A 210 -1.52 -20.57 -22.35
N GLY A 211 -2.39 -19.63 -22.00
CA GLY A 211 -3.81 -19.65 -22.34
C GLY A 211 -4.68 -20.51 -21.41
N THR A 212 -4.09 -21.35 -20.54
CA THR A 212 -4.81 -22.20 -19.59
C THR A 212 -5.27 -21.41 -18.36
N PHE A 213 -6.21 -21.95 -17.59
CA PHE A 213 -6.64 -21.36 -16.31
C PHE A 213 -5.77 -21.79 -15.13
N THR A 214 -5.73 -20.95 -14.09
CA THR A 214 -5.19 -21.32 -12.78
C THR A 214 -5.96 -22.46 -12.14
N LYS A 215 -5.26 -23.34 -11.42
CA LYS A 215 -5.92 -24.43 -10.67
C LYS A 215 -6.79 -23.88 -9.54
N GLY A 216 -6.21 -23.02 -8.71
CA GLY A 216 -6.91 -22.34 -7.62
C GLY A 216 -7.78 -21.18 -8.08
N ASP A 217 -8.75 -20.87 -7.24
CA ASP A 217 -9.64 -19.73 -7.41
C ASP A 217 -9.06 -18.47 -6.76
N TYR A 218 -9.37 -17.35 -7.39
CA TYR A 218 -9.03 -16.02 -6.96
C TYR A 218 -10.33 -15.29 -6.64
N HIS A 219 -10.24 -14.24 -5.82
CA HIS A 219 -11.42 -13.43 -5.57
C HIS A 219 -11.08 -11.98 -5.29
N PHE A 220 -12.11 -11.15 -5.42
CA PHE A 220 -12.20 -9.83 -4.81
C PHE A 220 -13.32 -9.85 -3.78
N ILE A 221 -13.19 -9.02 -2.74
CA ILE A 221 -14.25 -8.83 -1.75
C ILE A 221 -14.66 -7.36 -1.83
N GLU A 222 -15.84 -7.10 -2.35
CA GLU A 222 -16.46 -5.78 -2.31
C GLU A 222 -17.04 -5.56 -0.91
N VAL A 223 -16.70 -4.42 -0.30
CA VAL A 223 -17.14 -4.06 1.05
C VAL A 223 -17.66 -2.64 1.12
N GLU A 224 -18.68 -2.42 1.94
CA GLU A 224 -19.06 -1.11 2.44
C GLU A 224 -18.67 -1.01 3.91
N LEU A 225 -17.71 -0.14 4.22
CA LEU A 225 -17.25 0.11 5.58
C LEU A 225 -18.01 1.30 6.18
N LYS A 226 -18.49 1.18 7.42
CA LYS A 226 -19.02 2.29 8.21
C LYS A 226 -17.93 2.83 9.13
N TYR A 227 -17.64 4.12 9.01
CA TYR A 227 -16.62 4.79 9.83
C TYR A 227 -17.01 6.25 10.08
N ASN A 228 -17.24 6.64 11.34
CA ASN A 228 -17.65 7.99 11.76
C ASN A 228 -18.76 8.59 10.85
N ASP A 229 -19.90 7.90 10.78
CA ASP A 229 -21.08 8.24 9.97
C ASP A 229 -20.86 8.29 8.45
N LYS A 230 -19.68 7.91 7.97
CA LYS A 230 -19.35 7.83 6.55
C LYS A 230 -19.36 6.40 6.07
N ILE A 231 -19.68 6.24 4.79
CA ILE A 231 -19.61 4.97 4.06
C ILE A 231 -18.39 5.02 3.16
N ILE A 232 -17.47 4.07 3.33
CA ILE A 232 -16.34 3.85 2.43
C ILE A 232 -16.66 2.61 1.58
N LYS A 233 -16.79 2.79 0.27
CA LYS A 233 -16.85 1.67 -0.68
C LYS A 233 -15.41 1.26 -1.02
N ALA A 234 -15.09 0.00 -0.82
CA ALA A 234 -13.74 -0.50 -1.05
C ALA A 234 -13.74 -1.92 -1.61
N ILE A 235 -12.62 -2.28 -2.21
CA ILE A 235 -12.31 -3.65 -2.62
C ILE A 235 -11.18 -4.17 -1.75
N ILE A 236 -11.33 -5.35 -1.18
CA ILE A 236 -10.21 -6.13 -0.67
C ILE A 236 -9.72 -7.02 -1.81
N ALA A 237 -8.40 -7.02 -2.02
CA ALA A 237 -7.69 -7.81 -3.01
C ALA A 237 -6.79 -8.85 -2.32
N PRO A 238 -7.35 -9.97 -1.81
CA PRO A 238 -6.64 -10.85 -0.87
C PRO A 238 -5.36 -11.46 -1.43
N GLN A 239 -5.39 -11.80 -2.71
CA GLN A 239 -4.27 -12.43 -3.42
C GLN A 239 -3.26 -11.41 -3.94
N TYR A 240 -3.49 -10.10 -3.81
CA TYR A 240 -2.58 -9.08 -4.35
C TYR A 240 -1.13 -9.30 -3.90
N ALA A 241 -0.89 -9.70 -2.65
CA ALA A 241 0.47 -9.93 -2.14
C ALA A 241 1.14 -11.21 -2.65
N MET A 242 0.41 -12.13 -3.30
CA MET A 242 0.96 -13.41 -3.76
C MET A 242 2.03 -13.21 -4.84
N GLN A 243 3.09 -14.03 -4.76
CA GLN A 243 4.14 -14.10 -5.76
C GLN A 243 3.74 -15.04 -6.91
N GLY A 244 4.25 -14.78 -8.11
CA GLY A 244 4.06 -15.66 -9.28
C GLY A 244 2.65 -15.67 -9.89
N MET A 245 1.68 -14.94 -9.35
CA MET A 245 0.33 -14.89 -9.92
C MET A 245 0.26 -14.05 -11.22
N PRO A 246 -0.66 -14.37 -12.16
CA PRO A 246 -0.97 -13.53 -13.33
C PRO A 246 -1.59 -12.17 -12.95
N ILE A 247 -0.78 -11.25 -12.40
CA ILE A 247 -1.25 -10.01 -11.77
C ILE A 247 -2.01 -9.08 -12.73
N GLU A 248 -1.66 -9.07 -14.01
CA GLU A 248 -2.38 -8.30 -15.03
C GLU A 248 -3.80 -8.83 -15.25
N GLN A 249 -3.95 -10.15 -15.29
CA GLN A 249 -5.26 -10.81 -15.39
C GLN A 249 -6.11 -10.57 -14.14
N TYR A 250 -5.47 -10.48 -12.98
CA TYR A 250 -6.14 -10.05 -11.74
C TYR A 250 -6.61 -8.59 -11.83
N GLY A 251 -5.81 -7.70 -12.41
CA GLY A 251 -6.21 -6.32 -12.71
C GLY A 251 -7.37 -6.22 -13.71
N ILE A 252 -7.39 -7.07 -14.75
CA ILE A 252 -8.50 -7.19 -15.69
C ILE A 252 -9.80 -7.55 -14.97
N LYS A 253 -9.74 -8.53 -14.05
CA LYS A 253 -10.90 -8.93 -13.25
C LYS A 253 -11.38 -7.82 -12.31
N LEU A 254 -10.46 -7.02 -11.78
CA LEU A 254 -10.83 -5.84 -11.00
C LEU A 254 -11.54 -4.80 -11.87
N ASN A 255 -11.06 -4.56 -13.08
CA ASN A 255 -11.73 -3.66 -14.03
C ASN A 255 -13.14 -4.14 -14.38
N GLU A 256 -13.31 -5.45 -14.66
CA GLU A 256 -14.63 -6.07 -14.89
C GLU A 256 -15.59 -5.86 -13.70
N LEU A 257 -15.08 -5.91 -12.48
CA LEU A 257 -15.87 -5.68 -11.26
C LEU A 257 -16.27 -4.21 -11.12
N LEU A 258 -15.32 -3.28 -11.27
CA LEU A 258 -15.54 -1.85 -11.05
C LEU A 258 -16.38 -1.20 -12.15
N ASN A 259 -16.19 -1.59 -13.40
CA ASN A 259 -16.81 -0.95 -14.57
C ASN A 259 -17.86 -1.85 -15.28
N GLY A 260 -18.15 -3.03 -14.72
CA GLY A 260 -18.95 -4.06 -15.37
C GLY A 260 -18.21 -4.78 -16.50
N LYS A 261 -18.84 -5.79 -17.12
CA LYS A 261 -18.30 -6.52 -18.29
C LYS A 261 -18.26 -5.62 -19.54
N LYS A 262 -17.44 -4.57 -19.55
CA LYS A 262 -17.08 -3.81 -20.75
C LYS A 262 -15.59 -3.99 -21.00
N ILE A 263 -15.23 -5.14 -21.57
CA ILE A 263 -13.99 -5.25 -22.32
C ILE A 263 -14.40 -5.64 -23.73
N ASN A 264 -14.50 -4.64 -24.59
CA ASN A 264 -14.50 -4.86 -26.03
C ASN A 264 -13.19 -5.58 -26.35
N LYS A 265 -13.32 -6.82 -26.82
CA LYS A 265 -12.25 -7.50 -27.54
C LYS A 265 -12.05 -6.71 -28.83
N ASN A 266 -10.90 -6.04 -28.95
CA ASN A 266 -10.35 -5.71 -30.26
C ASN A 266 -9.54 -6.92 -30.74
#